data_AF-A0A497NIA3-F1
#
_entry.id   AF-A0A497NIA3-F1
#
_cell.length_a   1.000
_cell.length_b   1.000
_cell.length_c   1.000
_cell.angle_alpha   90.00
_cell.angle_beta   90.00
_cell.angle_gamma   90.00
#
_symmetry.space_group_name_H-M   'P 1'
#
loop_
_entity.id
_entity.type
_entity.pdbx_description
1 polymer ?
#
loop_
_entity_poly.entity_id
_entity_poly.type
_entity_poly.pdbx_seq_one_letter_code
_entity_poly.pdbx_strand_id
1 'polypeptide(L)'
;MVVVMTHYAPTYRTLQGERERIWPEMACRAFEAVILEHAPHLWLHGHAHNASVLEAQIGDTLVVNVSLPARKAIYVADVAELARRKRRPRGLEVFIGAHGQRERGRCAGDPGL
;
A
#
# COMPACT_ATOMS: atom_id res chain seq x y z
N MET A 1 0.83 -13.45 2.86
CA MET A 1 0.05 -12.20 2.83
C MET A 1 -0.03 -11.62 4.24
N VAL A 2 -0.13 -10.30 4.38
CA VAL A 2 -0.25 -9.59 5.67
C VAL A 2 -1.36 -8.56 5.53
N VAL A 3 -2.29 -8.54 6.48
CA VAL A 3 -3.38 -7.57 6.59
C VAL A 3 -3.24 -6.84 7.92
N VAL A 4 -3.39 -5.53 7.90
CA VAL A 4 -3.41 -4.69 9.10
C VAL A 4 -4.78 -4.08 9.25
N MET A 5 -5.28 -3.98 10.49
CA MET A 5 -6.55 -3.35 10.80
C MET A 5 -6.35 -2.36 11.94
N THR A 6 -6.76 -1.11 11.72
CA THR A 6 -6.77 -0.06 12.75
C THR A 6 -8.15 0.58 12.80
N HIS A 7 -8.49 1.25 13.90
CA HIS A 7 -9.71 2.06 13.89
C HIS A 7 -9.49 3.36 13.12
N TYR A 8 -8.45 4.12 13.49
CA TYR A 8 -8.05 5.37 12.86
C TYR A 8 -7.30 5.15 11.54
N ALA A 9 -7.36 6.13 10.63
CA ALA A 9 -6.73 5.99 9.33
C ALA A 9 -5.19 6.09 9.43
N PRO A 10 -4.43 5.31 8.64
CA PRO A 10 -2.98 5.39 8.63
C PRO A 10 -2.44 6.49 7.70
N THR A 11 -3.32 7.27 7.08
CA THR A 11 -3.02 8.29 6.09
C THR A 11 -4.14 9.33 6.06
N TYR A 12 -3.84 10.54 5.58
CA TYR A 12 -4.87 11.54 5.30
C TYR A 12 -5.52 11.34 3.92
N ARG A 13 -4.96 10.49 3.06
CA ARG A 13 -5.43 10.29 1.67
C ARG A 13 -6.87 9.76 1.61
N THR A 14 -7.31 9.03 2.65
CA THR A 14 -8.67 8.46 2.77
C THR A 14 -9.60 9.30 3.65
N LEU A 15 -9.23 10.54 3.98
CA LEU A 15 -10.06 11.46 4.79
C LEU A 15 -10.75 12.56 3.97
N GLN A 16 -10.49 12.65 2.66
CA GLN A 16 -11.17 13.63 1.80
C GLN A 16 -12.68 13.51 1.97
N GLY A 17 -13.38 14.61 2.22
CA GLY A 17 -14.80 14.66 2.60
C GLY A 17 -15.03 14.94 4.08
N GLU A 18 -14.06 14.62 4.94
CA GLU A 18 -14.06 15.05 6.34
C GLU A 18 -13.58 16.50 6.47
N ARG A 19 -13.88 17.12 7.62
CA ARG A 19 -13.39 18.46 7.92
C ARG A 19 -11.87 18.42 8.12
N GLU A 20 -11.11 19.09 7.28
CA GLU A 20 -9.63 19.06 7.33
C GLU A 20 -9.04 19.40 8.71
N ARG A 21 -9.67 20.35 9.43
CA ARG A 21 -9.24 20.74 10.78
C ARG A 21 -9.24 19.61 11.82
N ILE A 22 -9.98 18.51 11.58
CA ILE A 22 -10.04 17.36 12.50
C ILE A 22 -9.21 16.17 12.02
N TRP A 23 -8.54 16.26 10.86
CA TRP A 23 -7.74 15.14 10.34
C TRP A 23 -6.67 14.61 11.33
N PRO A 24 -5.99 15.44 12.13
CA PRO A 24 -5.06 14.95 13.15
C PRO A 24 -5.69 14.08 14.24
N GLU A 25 -6.99 14.26 14.52
CA GLU A 25 -7.74 13.46 15.51
C GLU A 25 -8.26 12.15 14.90
N MET A 26 -8.26 12.05 13.57
CA MET A 26 -8.86 10.94 12.83
C MET A 26 -7.84 9.96 12.25
N ALA A 27 -6.58 10.39 12.14
CA ALA A 27 -5.55 9.64 11.47
C ALA A 27 -4.14 10.00 11.94
N CYS A 28 -3.20 9.10 11.68
CA CYS A 28 -1.78 9.32 11.94
C CYS A 28 -0.96 9.14 10.66
N ARG A 29 -0.49 10.26 10.08
CA ARG A 29 0.36 10.23 8.86
C ARG A 29 1.70 9.52 9.05
N ALA A 30 2.19 9.36 10.28
CA ALA A 30 3.44 8.66 10.54
C ALA A 30 3.39 7.19 10.09
N PHE A 31 2.19 6.59 10.01
CA PHE A 31 2.02 5.25 9.48
C PHE A 31 2.30 5.12 7.98
N GLU A 32 2.34 6.21 7.19
CA GLU A 32 2.75 6.11 5.78
C GLU A 32 4.20 5.57 5.65
N ALA A 33 5.10 5.95 6.56
CA ALA A 33 6.46 5.42 6.59
C ALA A 33 6.49 3.92 6.93
N VAL A 34 5.73 3.52 7.95
CA VAL A 34 5.56 2.10 8.35
C VAL A 34 4.99 1.26 7.21
N ILE A 35 4.02 1.81 6.49
CA ILE A 35 3.42 1.18 5.30
C ILE A 35 4.46 0.98 4.20
N LEU A 36 5.29 1.97 3.93
CA LEU A 36 6.31 1.88 2.88
C LEU A 36 7.42 0.90 3.25
N GLU A 37 7.78 0.82 4.53
CA GLU A 37 8.83 -0.08 5.03
C GLU A 37 8.38 -1.54 5.03
N HIS A 38 7.24 -1.83 5.68
CA HIS A 38 6.80 -3.22 5.89
C HIS A 38 5.92 -3.73 4.75
N ALA A 39 5.31 -2.83 3.98
CA ALA A 39 4.42 -3.14 2.87
C ALA A 39 3.43 -4.27 3.21
N PRO A 40 2.46 -4.06 4.10
CA PRO A 40 1.32 -4.97 4.19
C PRO A 40 0.59 -5.05 2.84
N HIS A 41 -0.23 -6.07 2.63
CA HIS A 41 -0.96 -6.21 1.34
C HIS A 41 -2.22 -5.35 1.36
N LEU A 42 -2.83 -5.23 2.55
CA LEU A 42 -4.07 -4.53 2.80
C LEU A 42 -4.01 -3.88 4.18
N TRP A 43 -4.44 -2.63 4.28
CA TRP A 43 -4.63 -1.92 5.55
C TRP A 43 -6.06 -1.41 5.62
N LEU A 44 -6.84 -1.98 6.54
CA LEU A 44 -8.23 -1.58 6.76
C LEU A 44 -8.29 -0.56 7.89
N HIS A 45 -9.10 0.49 7.70
CA HIS A 45 -9.45 1.41 8.78
C HIS A 45 -10.92 1.81 8.74
N GLY A 46 -11.44 2.35 9.84
CA GLY A 46 -12.77 2.92 9.90
C GLY A 46 -12.72 4.42 10.16
N HIS A 47 -13.66 4.88 11.00
CA HIS A 47 -13.70 6.20 11.62
C HIS A 47 -13.96 7.40 10.69
N ALA A 48 -13.52 7.36 9.43
CA ALA A 48 -13.83 8.38 8.44
C ALA A 48 -15.23 8.14 7.85
N HIS A 49 -16.25 8.75 8.44
CA HIS A 49 -17.67 8.56 8.15
C HIS A 49 -18.16 9.36 6.93
N ASN A 50 -17.56 10.52 6.66
CA ASN A 50 -17.91 11.41 5.56
C ASN A 50 -16.90 11.34 4.42
N ALA A 51 -15.95 10.41 4.48
CA ALA A 51 -14.92 10.29 3.45
C ALA A 51 -15.53 9.94 2.08
N SER A 52 -15.18 10.72 1.07
CA SER A 52 -15.48 10.47 -0.35
C SER A 52 -14.42 9.60 -1.02
N VAL A 53 -13.18 9.62 -0.50
CA VAL A 53 -12.10 8.72 -0.95
C VAL A 53 -12.02 7.52 -0.02
N LEU A 54 -12.49 6.38 -0.51
CA LEU A 54 -12.62 5.16 0.28
C LEU A 54 -11.36 4.29 0.26
N GLU A 55 -10.45 4.52 -0.69
CA GLU A 55 -9.27 3.68 -0.91
C GLU A 55 -8.08 4.53 -1.36
N ALA A 56 -6.88 4.15 -0.94
CA ALA A 56 -5.63 4.79 -1.36
C ALA A 56 -4.50 3.77 -1.47
N GLN A 57 -3.72 3.86 -2.54
CA GLN A 57 -2.51 3.06 -2.71
C GLN A 57 -1.31 3.78 -2.09
N ILE A 58 -0.57 3.10 -1.21
CA ILE A 58 0.68 3.60 -0.62
C ILE A 58 1.75 2.51 -0.78
N GLY A 59 2.69 2.73 -1.70
CA GLY A 59 3.61 1.67 -2.13
C GLY A 59 2.83 0.47 -2.67
N ASP A 60 3.12 -0.72 -2.14
CA ASP A 60 2.41 -1.97 -2.49
C ASP A 60 1.17 -2.24 -1.59
N THR A 61 0.84 -1.33 -0.67
CA THR A 61 -0.27 -1.51 0.28
C THR A 61 -1.52 -0.81 -0.22
N LEU A 62 -2.62 -1.56 -0.31
CA LEU A 62 -3.95 -0.99 -0.49
C LEU A 62 -4.51 -0.57 0.89
N VAL A 63 -4.75 0.72 1.10
CA VAL A 63 -5.42 1.25 2.29
C VAL A 63 -6.90 1.42 1.98
N VAL A 64 -7.79 0.94 2.86
CA VAL A 64 -9.23 0.88 2.62
C VAL A 64 -9.98 1.38 3.85
N ASN A 65 -10.76 2.44 3.68
CA ASN A 65 -11.72 2.91 4.66
C ASN A 65 -12.97 2.02 4.64
N VAL A 66 -13.15 1.12 5.59
CA VAL A 66 -14.32 0.22 5.73
C VAL A 66 -15.45 0.81 6.57
N SER A 67 -15.42 2.11 6.86
CA SER A 67 -16.49 2.84 7.54
C SER A 67 -17.85 2.64 6.85
N LEU A 68 -18.80 2.03 7.56
CA LEU A 68 -20.15 1.78 7.03
C LEU A 68 -20.90 3.09 6.66
N PRO A 69 -20.83 4.17 7.46
CA PRO A 69 -21.42 5.46 7.07
C PRO A 69 -20.91 5.99 5.73
N ALA A 70 -19.60 5.86 5.46
CA ALA A 70 -19.00 6.32 4.22
C ALA A 70 -19.33 5.39 3.04
N ARG A 71 -19.20 4.07 3.24
CA ARG A 71 -19.39 3.07 2.18
C ARG A 71 -20.84 2.76 1.84
N LYS A 72 -21.73 2.83 2.83
CA LYS A 72 -23.14 2.39 2.72
C LYS A 72 -23.30 0.91 2.31
N ALA A 73 -22.23 0.13 2.45
CA ALA A 73 -22.15 -1.27 2.06
C ALA A 73 -21.02 -1.97 2.83
N ILE A 74 -21.09 -3.31 2.90
CA ILE A 74 -20.03 -4.15 3.46
C ILE A 74 -18.88 -4.25 2.46
N TYR A 75 -17.65 -4.05 2.94
CA TYR A 75 -16.45 -4.31 2.15
C TYR A 75 -16.14 -5.80 2.13
N VAL A 76 -16.04 -6.37 0.94
CA VAL A 76 -15.69 -7.78 0.72
C VAL A 76 -14.43 -7.82 -0.14
N ALA A 77 -13.47 -8.65 0.25
CA ALA A 77 -12.22 -8.83 -0.49
C ALA A 77 -11.86 -10.31 -0.59
N ASP A 78 -11.44 -10.72 -1.79
CA ASP A 78 -10.79 -12.01 -2.00
C ASP A 78 -9.32 -11.90 -1.56
N VAL A 79 -9.01 -12.52 -0.43
CA VAL A 79 -7.68 -12.54 0.17
C VAL A 79 -6.68 -13.31 -0.71
N ALA A 80 -7.12 -14.35 -1.42
CA ALA A 80 -6.25 -15.12 -2.30
C ALA A 80 -5.90 -14.31 -3.55
N GLU A 81 -6.83 -13.54 -4.09
CA GLU A 81 -6.56 -12.60 -5.19
C GLU A 81 -5.56 -11.51 -4.75
N LEU A 82 -5.79 -10.89 -3.59
CA LEU A 82 -4.90 -9.87 -3.03
C LEU A 82 -3.48 -10.41 -2.79
N ALA A 83 -3.36 -11.66 -2.33
CA ALA A 83 -2.07 -12.30 -2.13
C ALA A 83 -1.28 -12.51 -3.44
N ARG A 84 -1.96 -12.66 -4.58
CA ARG A 84 -1.35 -12.91 -5.89
C ARG A 84 -0.99 -11.64 -6.66
N ARG A 85 -1.37 -10.45 -6.18
CA ARG A 85 -1.05 -9.18 -6.87
C ARG A 85 0.47 -9.04 -7.04
N LYS A 86 0.91 -8.50 -8.18
CA LYS A 86 2.32 -8.19 -8.41
C LYS A 86 2.76 -7.11 -7.42
N ARG A 87 3.91 -7.32 -6.79
CA ARG A 87 4.47 -6.43 -5.77
C ARG A 87 5.92 -6.12 -6.12
N ARG A 88 6.42 -4.98 -5.67
CA ARG A 88 7.81 -4.64 -5.90
C ARG A 88 8.71 -5.66 -5.21
N PRO A 89 9.79 -6.10 -5.86
CA PRO A 89 10.77 -6.97 -5.22
C PRO A 89 11.32 -6.27 -3.99
N ARG A 90 11.53 -7.02 -2.91
CA ARG A 90 12.08 -6.50 -1.64
C ARG A 90 13.19 -7.40 -1.12
N GLY A 91 14.10 -6.85 -0.33
CA GLY A 91 15.23 -7.59 0.22
C GLY A 91 16.11 -8.20 -0.88
N LEU A 92 16.43 -9.48 -0.75
CA LEU A 92 17.35 -10.20 -1.63
C LEU A 92 16.93 -10.20 -3.11
N GLU A 93 15.63 -10.17 -3.40
CA GLU A 93 15.10 -10.15 -4.77
C GLU A 93 15.58 -8.92 -5.56
N VAL A 94 15.76 -7.78 -4.87
CA VAL A 94 16.29 -6.55 -5.47
C VAL A 94 17.76 -6.73 -5.86
N PHE A 95 18.54 -7.37 -4.99
CA PHE A 95 19.96 -7.64 -5.23
C PHE A 95 20.17 -8.66 -6.36
N ILE A 96 19.39 -9.76 -6.37
CA ILE A 96 19.46 -10.78 -7.43
C ILE A 96 19.09 -10.16 -8.79
N GLY A 97 18.01 -9.35 -8.85
CA GLY A 97 17.61 -8.66 -10.07
C GLY A 97 18.68 -7.70 -10.61
N ALA A 98 19.33 -6.93 -9.71
CA ALA A 98 20.38 -5.99 -10.08
C ALA A 98 21.68 -6.67 -10.55
N HIS A 99 22.06 -7.80 -9.96
CA HIS A 99 23.24 -8.57 -10.38
C HIS A 99 23.02 -9.31 -11.70
N GLY A 100 21.85 -9.92 -11.90
CA GLY A 100 21.52 -10.64 -13.15
C GLY A 100 21.41 -9.75 -14.40
N GLN A 101 21.35 -8.42 -14.24
CA GLN A 101 21.46 -7.44 -15.33
C GLN A 101 22.89 -6.94 -15.55
N ARG A 102 23.73 -6.86 -14.51
CA ARG A 102 25.15 -6.50 -14.65
C ARG A 102 25.97 -7.58 -15.36
N GLU A 103 25.64 -8.85 -15.21
CA GLU A 103 26.35 -9.96 -15.85
C GLU A 103 26.00 -10.08 -17.35
N ARG A 104 24.72 -9.90 -17.71
CA ARG A 104 24.29 -9.89 -19.11
C ARG A 104 24.84 -8.72 -19.93
N GLY A 105 25.18 -7.61 -19.28
CA GLY A 105 25.86 -6.47 -19.92
C GLY A 105 27.37 -6.67 -20.15
N ARG A 106 28.00 -7.69 -19.54
CA ARG A 106 29.43 -8.00 -19.75
C ARG A 106 29.69 -9.00 -20.88
N CYS A 107 28.68 -9.78 -21.28
CA CYS A 107 28.81 -10.76 -22.37
C CYS A 107 28.53 -10.17 -23.77
N ALA A 108 28.18 -8.89 -23.87
CA ALA A 108 27.95 -8.18 -25.13
C ALA A 108 29.14 -7.28 -25.56
N GLY A 109 30.36 -7.64 -25.14
CA GLY A 109 31.60 -7.03 -25.59
C GLY A 109 32.25 -7.86 -26.70
N ASP A 110 31.94 -7.50 -27.94
CA ASP A 110 32.75 -7.56 -29.17
C ASP A 110 33.62 -8.81 -29.48
N PRO A 111 33.23 -9.67 -30.44
CA PRO A 111 34.14 -10.59 -31.10
C PRO A 111 34.72 -9.98 -32.40
N GLY A 112 36.00 -9.60 -32.35
CA GLY A 112 36.89 -9.36 -33.52
C GLY A 112 37.19 -7.88 -33.79
N LEU A 113 38.42 -7.36 -33.95
CA LEU A 113 39.64 -7.90 -34.57
C LEU A 113 39.41 -8.70 -35.85
#